data_AF-F3CA53-F1
#
_entry.id   AF-F3CA53-F1
#
_cell.length_a   1.000
_cell.length_b   1.000
_cell.length_c   1.000
_cell.angle_alpha   90.00
_cell.angle_beta   90.00
_cell.angle_gamma   90.00
#
_symmetry.space_group_name_H-M   'P 1'
#
loop_
_entity.id
_entity.type
_entity.pdbx_description
1 polymer ?
#
loop_
_entity_poly.entity_id
_entity_poly.type
_entity_poly.pdbx_seq_one_letter_code
_entity_poly.pdbx_strand_id
1 'polypeptide(L)' 'MTGTQRHPAFAKVFAPGHLTFGLIAPLEGYPDAAAPTMKNHIALAKQADKAGFAA' A
#
# COMPACT_ATOMS: atom_id res chain seq x y z
N MET A 1 23.77 15.27 0.70
CA MET A 1 22.95 14.09 1.08
C MET A 1 21.52 14.55 1.22
N THR A 2 20.66 14.16 0.28
CA THR A 2 19.34 14.73 -0.02
C THR A 2 18.25 14.18 0.93
N GLY A 3 17.24 15.01 1.24
CA GLY A 3 16.32 14.83 2.38
C GLY A 3 15.42 13.58 2.42
N THR A 4 15.40 12.73 1.39
CA THR A 4 14.57 11.50 1.36
C THR A 4 15.20 10.34 2.13
N GLN A 5 16.54 10.27 2.21
CA GLN A 5 17.26 9.17 2.88
C GLN A 5 17.01 9.09 4.40
N ARG A 6 16.45 10.13 5.02
CA ARG A 6 16.15 10.19 6.47
C ARG A 6 14.67 9.99 6.80
N HIS A 7 13.78 9.86 5.81
CA HIS A 7 12.35 9.73 6.10
C HIS A 7 12.01 8.30 6.53
N PRO A 8 11.51 8.05 7.75
CA PRO A 8 11.30 6.70 8.26
C PRO A 8 10.37 5.85 7.39
N ALA A 9 9.35 6.43 6.77
CA ALA A 9 8.49 5.69 5.84
C ALA A 9 9.20 5.35 4.53
N PHE A 10 10.11 6.23 4.05
CA PHE A 10 10.84 5.97 2.81
C PHE A 10 11.76 4.75 2.96
N ALA A 11 12.46 4.66 4.10
CA ALA A 11 13.32 3.52 4.40
C ALA A 11 12.57 2.20 4.61
N LYS A 12 11.27 2.23 4.93
CA LYS A 12 10.43 1.02 5.03
C LYS A 12 10.02 0.48 3.66
N VAL A 13 9.90 1.34 2.65
CA VAL A 13 9.50 0.96 1.28
C VAL A 13 10.71 0.68 0.40
N PHE A 14 11.79 1.46 0.54
CA PHE A 14 12.92 1.42 -0.39
C PHE A 14 14.23 1.08 0.33
N ALA A 15 14.81 -0.07 -0.02
CA ALA A 15 16.15 -0.46 0.39
C ALA A 15 16.87 -1.23 -0.75
N PRO A 16 18.19 -1.00 -0.97
CA PRO A 16 18.93 -1.70 -2.02
C PRO A 16 18.86 -3.22 -1.87
N GLY A 17 18.51 -3.94 -2.94
CA GLY A 17 18.41 -5.40 -2.93
C GLY A 17 17.17 -5.97 -2.23
N HIS A 18 16.24 -5.13 -1.78
CA HIS A 18 14.97 -5.55 -1.19
C HIS A 18 13.79 -5.26 -2.11
N LEU A 19 12.85 -6.20 -2.16
CA LEU A 19 11.55 -6.03 -2.81
C LEU A 19 10.48 -5.89 -1.72
N THR A 20 9.65 -4.86 -1.85
CA THR A 20 8.43 -4.68 -1.04
C THR A 20 7.19 -4.84 -1.92
N PHE A 21 6.09 -5.29 -1.33
CA PHE A 21 4.79 -5.29 -1.99
C PHE A 21 3.98 -4.08 -1.55
N GLY A 22 3.34 -3.43 -2.51
CA GLY A 22 2.32 -2.40 -2.28
C GLY A 22 0.99 -2.80 -2.89
N LEU A 23 -0.06 -2.10 -2.51
CA LEU A 23 -1.41 -2.27 -3.04
C LEU A 23 -1.89 -1.01 -3.75
N ILE A 24 -2.85 -1.18 -4.66
CA ILE A 24 -3.49 -0.08 -5.38
C ILE A 24 -4.93 0.01 -4.90
N ALA A 25 -5.33 1.19 -4.42
CA ALA A 25 -6.72 1.46 -4.09
C ALA A 25 -7.56 1.69 -5.37
N PRO A 26 -8.83 1.26 -5.39
CA PRO A 26 -9.52 0.54 -4.32
C PRO A 26 -9.04 -0.92 -4.21
N LEU A 27 -9.03 -1.48 -2.99
CA LEU A 27 -8.77 -2.90 -2.71
C LEU A 27 -9.98 -3.78 -3.11
N GLU A 28 -10.47 -3.58 -4.32
CA GLU A 28 -11.71 -4.13 -4.84
C GLU A 28 -11.60 -4.25 -6.37
N GLY A 29 -11.90 -5.44 -6.91
CA GLY A 29 -12.13 -5.60 -8.34
C GLY A 29 -13.57 -5.28 -8.68
N TYR A 30 -13.80 -4.40 -9.64
CA TYR A 30 -15.14 -3.98 -10.09
C TYR A 30 -15.30 -4.09 -11.62
N PRO A 31 -15.08 -5.28 -12.22
CA PRO A 31 -15.09 -5.43 -13.68
C PRO A 31 -16.47 -5.14 -14.30
N ASP A 32 -17.54 -5.41 -13.56
CA ASP A 32 -18.92 -5.31 -14.04
C ASP A 32 -19.64 -4.04 -13.53
N ALA A 33 -18.88 -3.05 -13.01
CA ALA A 33 -19.43 -1.81 -12.46
C ALA A 33 -18.62 -0.58 -12.87
N ALA A 34 -19.27 0.58 -12.97
CA ALA A 34 -18.61 1.83 -13.33
C ALA A 34 -17.77 2.44 -12.20
N ALA A 35 -17.98 2.00 -10.95
CA ALA A 35 -17.28 2.49 -9.77
C ALA A 35 -17.19 1.41 -8.67
N PRO A 36 -16.18 1.46 -7.79
CA PRO A 36 -16.07 0.57 -6.64
C PRO A 36 -17.13 0.88 -5.58
N THR A 37 -17.49 -0.13 -4.79
CA THR A 37 -18.42 0.06 -3.67
C THR A 37 -17.76 0.65 -2.42
N MET A 38 -16.43 0.55 -2.32
CA MET A 38 -15.64 0.92 -1.14
C MET A 38 -16.00 0.11 0.12
N LYS A 39 -16.74 -0.98 -0.05
CA LYS A 39 -17.21 -1.82 1.05
C LYS A 39 -16.01 -2.40 1.79
N ASN A 40 -15.98 -2.20 3.11
CA ASN A 40 -14.93 -2.70 4.00
C ASN A 40 -13.50 -2.20 3.70
N HIS A 41 -13.34 -1.14 2.88
CA HIS A 41 -12.02 -0.70 2.43
C HIS A 41 -11.06 -0.34 3.60
N ILE A 42 -11.59 0.22 4.70
CA ILE A 42 -10.80 0.51 5.91
C ILE A 42 -10.30 -0.79 6.57
N ALA A 43 -11.15 -1.81 6.64
CA ALA A 43 -10.77 -3.08 7.25
C ALA A 43 -9.71 -3.80 6.41
N LEU A 44 -9.85 -3.77 5.08
CA LEU A 44 -8.88 -4.32 4.13
C LEU A 44 -7.54 -3.59 4.21
N ALA A 45 -7.54 -2.25 4.26
CA ALA A 45 -6.33 -1.45 4.44
C ALA A 45 -5.60 -1.81 5.74
N LYS A 46 -6.33 -1.90 6.87
CA LYS A 46 -5.75 -2.32 8.16
C LYS A 46 -5.21 -3.75 8.12
N GLN A 47 -5.82 -4.64 7.35
CA GLN A 47 -5.32 -6.01 7.17
C GLN A 47 -4.03 -6.01 6.34
N ALA A 48 -3.94 -5.19 5.30
CA ALA A 48 -2.73 -5.02 4.50
C ALA A 48 -1.57 -4.47 5.34
N ASP A 49 -1.83 -3.45 6.17
CA ASP A 49 -0.82 -2.91 7.10
C ASP A 49 -0.28 -3.99 8.03
N LYS A 50 -1.18 -4.80 8.61
CA LYS A 50 -0.79 -5.93 9.50
C LYS A 50 -0.03 -7.02 8.76
N ALA A 51 -0.33 -7.24 7.48
CA ALA A 51 0.35 -8.21 6.64
C ALA A 51 1.72 -7.72 6.15
N GLY A 52 2.08 -6.45 6.40
CA GLY A 52 3.38 -5.88 6.05
C GLY A 52 3.50 -5.37 4.62
N PHE A 53 2.37 -5.07 3.95
CA PHE A 53 2.42 -4.27 2.73
C PHE A 53 3.01 -2.89 3.05
N ALA A 54 3.94 -2.44 2.22
CA ALA A 54 4.75 -1.26 2.50
C ALA A 54 4.12 0.04 1.97
N ALA A 55 3.16 -0.08 1.03
CA ALA A 55 2.48 1.02 0.36
C ALA A 55 1.04 0.65 -0.01
#